data_AF-A0A1J5TLJ7-F1
#
_entry.id   AF-A0A1J5TLJ7-F1
#
_cell.length_a   1.000
_cell.length_b   1.000
_cell.length_c   1.000
_cell.angle_alpha   90.00
_cell.angle_beta   90.00
_cell.angle_gamma   90.00
#
_symmetry.space_group_name_H-M   'P 1'
#
loop_
_entity.id
_entity.type
_entity.pdbx_description
1 polymer ?
#
loop_
_entity_poly.entity_id
_entity_poly.type
_entity_poly.pdbx_seq_one_letter_code
_entity_poly.pdbx_strand_id
1 'polypeptide(L)'
;MLIPGCLDSTPESLDGVDISILAESFVEGDTIQFMASGNNPKGAKFLWDFGDDSGSSGKAVEHTYKDEGTYTVTLTVVDDDSRIGVAKKDVDILYRNQAPLASLEATYGGLGQQVKVNSIAFFDGGASSDPDGDVLEFEWDFGDGSTSSLLRPNHEYTSIGNYTVTLTVRDSSNESSTAETWVLVNIRTYNVEFIQNEITIPAFAGYTAEGATTTQNHAYPYNLTSASYDLEWEEDEDLDSPDNPVVGTLFPDDFSLGVSTNYVFNLTENGTSGNLELNFDVLSSIPDDLILSLGSENEVKQYLFQNGYTSAKGQGSWVTSITCNDAPSIVPELFNEVDQGNDWILYVSYTYYESVITEV
;
A
#
# COMPACT_ATOMS: atom_id res chain seq x y z
N MET A 1 -14.92 26.35 109.63
CA MET A 1 -15.97 25.79 108.74
C MET A 1 -15.49 26.02 107.33
N LEU A 2 -14.87 25.01 106.72
CA LEU A 2 -14.31 25.09 105.37
C LEU A 2 -15.42 24.79 104.38
N ILE A 3 -15.66 25.71 103.44
CA ILE A 3 -16.55 25.49 102.30
C ILE A 3 -15.70 24.82 101.21
N PRO A 4 -16.10 23.67 100.64
CA PRO A 4 -15.42 23.07 99.51
C PRO A 4 -15.63 23.95 98.28
N GLY A 5 -14.56 24.58 97.79
CA GLY A 5 -14.55 25.16 96.44
C GLY A 5 -14.30 24.05 95.43
N CYS A 6 -15.28 23.76 94.59
CA CYS A 6 -15.02 23.04 93.35
C CYS A 6 -14.15 23.96 92.47
N LEU A 7 -12.88 23.61 92.30
CA LEU A 7 -12.10 24.06 91.15
C LEU A 7 -12.73 23.37 89.93
N ASP A 8 -13.70 24.06 89.32
CA ASP A 8 -14.04 23.80 87.92
C ASP A 8 -12.75 24.07 87.13
N SER A 9 -12.15 22.99 86.66
CA SER A 9 -10.84 22.98 86.00
C SER A 9 -11.00 22.80 84.49
N THR A 10 -12.18 23.09 83.96
CA THR A 10 -12.35 23.23 82.51
C THR A 10 -11.71 24.56 82.08
N PRO A 11 -10.68 24.56 81.23
CA PRO A 11 -10.14 25.79 80.67
C PRO A 11 -11.25 26.53 79.93
N GLU A 12 -11.35 27.85 80.09
CA GLU A 12 -12.27 28.67 79.29
C GLU A 12 -11.95 28.51 77.79
N SER A 13 -12.99 28.47 76.92
CA SER A 13 -12.78 28.35 75.47
C SER A 13 -12.35 29.68 74.85
N LEU A 14 -11.51 29.60 73.82
CA LEU A 14 -11.18 30.72 72.94
C LEU A 14 -11.93 30.56 71.62
N ASP A 15 -13.06 31.26 71.49
CA ASP A 15 -13.89 31.17 70.30
C ASP A 15 -13.37 32.05 69.15
N GLY A 16 -13.72 31.67 67.91
CA GLY A 16 -13.45 32.45 66.71
C GLY A 16 -12.05 32.29 66.11
N VAL A 17 -11.29 31.28 66.51
CA VAL A 17 -10.06 30.85 65.81
C VAL A 17 -10.43 30.24 64.46
N ASP A 18 -9.65 30.51 63.41
CA ASP A 18 -9.92 30.00 62.06
C ASP A 18 -8.61 29.72 61.28
N ILE A 19 -8.68 28.91 60.23
CA ILE A 19 -7.56 28.54 59.35
C ILE A 19 -7.73 29.17 57.97
N SER A 20 -6.76 29.99 57.57
CA SER A 20 -6.67 30.56 56.22
C SER A 20 -5.60 29.86 55.39
N ILE A 21 -5.93 29.55 54.14
CA ILE A 21 -5.03 29.03 53.09
C ILE A 21 -5.25 29.85 51.81
N LEU A 22 -4.23 30.00 50.97
CA LEU A 22 -4.25 30.91 49.82
C LEU A 22 -4.76 30.29 48.51
N ALA A 23 -4.88 28.97 48.45
CA ALA A 23 -5.41 28.23 47.30
C ALA A 23 -6.43 27.18 47.75
N GLU A 24 -7.25 26.72 46.80
CA GLU A 24 -8.36 25.79 47.05
C GLU A 24 -8.12 24.38 46.48
N SER A 25 -7.03 24.19 45.72
CA SER A 25 -6.66 22.91 45.13
C SER A 25 -5.14 22.76 45.17
N PHE A 26 -4.69 21.57 45.54
CA PHE A 26 -3.28 21.22 45.71
C PHE A 26 -3.06 19.82 45.15
N VAL A 27 -1.88 19.58 44.59
CA VAL A 27 -1.42 18.24 44.21
C VAL A 27 -0.29 17.80 45.13
N GLU A 28 -0.02 16.51 45.20
CA GLU A 28 1.10 15.97 45.98
C GLU A 28 2.41 16.72 45.71
N GLY A 29 3.17 16.99 46.77
CA GLY A 29 4.42 17.75 46.70
C GLY A 29 4.27 19.27 46.67
N ASP A 30 3.07 19.83 46.57
CA ASP A 30 2.86 21.28 46.69
C ASP A 30 3.18 21.77 48.12
N THR A 31 3.74 22.97 48.24
CA THR A 31 3.93 23.63 49.54
C THR A 31 2.73 24.52 49.84
N ILE A 32 2.02 24.19 50.91
CA ILE A 32 0.83 24.89 51.36
C ILE A 32 1.18 25.81 52.51
N GLN A 33 0.83 27.09 52.37
CA GLN A 33 0.95 28.06 53.46
C GLN A 33 -0.32 28.10 54.29
N PHE A 34 -0.21 27.76 55.57
CA PHE A 34 -1.28 27.82 56.56
C PHE A 34 -1.10 29.04 57.45
N MET A 35 -2.18 29.79 57.65
CA MET A 35 -2.18 30.97 58.52
C MET A 35 -3.30 30.87 59.56
N ALA A 36 -2.94 31.12 60.82
CA ALA A 36 -3.91 31.31 61.88
C ALA A 36 -4.64 32.65 61.66
N SER A 37 -5.96 32.56 61.51
CA SER A 37 -6.86 33.67 61.22
C SER A 37 -7.97 33.75 62.27
N GLY A 38 -8.83 34.78 62.20
CA GLY A 38 -9.86 35.03 63.21
C GLY A 38 -9.29 35.62 64.51
N ASN A 39 -9.74 35.10 65.65
CA ASN A 39 -9.37 35.57 66.99
C ASN A 39 -7.95 35.13 67.36
N ASN A 40 -7.04 36.12 67.49
CA ASN A 40 -5.63 35.91 67.72
C ASN A 40 -5.14 36.85 68.85
N PRO A 41 -5.30 36.46 70.13
CA PRO A 41 -4.86 37.25 71.26
C PRO A 41 -3.34 37.49 71.23
N LYS A 42 -2.91 38.67 71.67
CA LYS A 42 -1.48 38.97 71.78
C LYS A 42 -0.85 38.01 72.79
N GLY A 43 0.25 37.36 72.40
CA GLY A 43 0.97 36.38 73.24
C GLY A 43 0.56 34.92 72.98
N ALA A 44 -0.50 34.67 72.21
CA ALA A 44 -0.98 33.32 71.94
C ALA A 44 0.06 32.43 71.24
N LYS A 45 0.01 31.14 71.57
CA LYS A 45 0.79 30.06 70.97
C LYS A 45 -0.08 29.28 70.00
N PHE A 46 0.51 28.87 68.88
CA PHE A 46 -0.16 28.18 67.79
C PHE A 46 0.50 26.82 67.58
N LEU A 47 -0.29 25.76 67.62
CA LEU A 47 0.12 24.40 67.33
C LEU A 47 -0.74 23.86 66.18
N TRP A 48 -0.08 23.31 65.18
CA TRP A 48 -0.68 22.73 63.99
C TRP A 48 -0.49 21.22 64.00
N ASP A 49 -1.55 20.50 63.69
CA ASP A 49 -1.56 19.08 63.31
C ASP A 49 -2.09 19.02 61.88
N PHE A 50 -1.29 18.50 60.96
CA PHE A 50 -1.62 18.48 59.54
C PHE A 50 -2.45 17.26 59.11
N GLY A 51 -2.73 16.34 60.04
CA GLY A 51 -3.54 15.15 59.76
C GLY A 51 -2.77 13.99 59.10
N ASP A 52 -1.45 14.11 58.96
CA ASP A 52 -0.54 13.13 58.36
C ASP A 52 0.56 12.67 59.34
N ASP A 53 0.25 12.66 60.64
CA ASP A 53 1.17 12.43 61.76
C ASP A 53 2.30 13.47 61.89
N SER A 54 2.22 14.58 61.16
CA SER A 54 3.13 15.72 61.28
C SER A 54 2.47 16.96 61.87
N GLY A 55 3.30 17.88 62.36
CA GLY A 55 2.82 19.10 62.99
C GLY A 55 3.87 20.21 63.03
N SER A 56 3.42 21.41 63.31
CA SER A 56 4.28 22.60 63.36
C SER A 56 3.79 23.61 64.40
N SER A 57 4.56 24.67 64.63
CA SER A 57 4.18 25.73 65.56
C SER A 57 4.53 27.10 64.99
N GLY A 58 3.70 28.09 65.31
CA GLY A 58 3.84 29.44 64.77
C GLY A 58 2.55 29.95 64.12
N LYS A 59 2.45 31.27 63.99
CA LYS A 59 1.24 31.94 63.48
C LYS A 59 0.99 31.66 61.99
N ALA A 60 2.07 31.47 61.22
CA ALA A 60 2.04 31.05 59.83
C ALA A 60 3.08 29.95 59.65
N VAL A 61 2.71 28.88 58.99
CA VAL A 61 3.55 27.69 58.77
C VAL A 61 3.39 27.22 57.33
N GLU A 62 4.38 26.48 56.84
CA GLU A 62 4.34 25.81 55.55
C GLU A 62 4.36 24.30 55.79
N HIS A 63 3.64 23.56 54.94
CA HIS A 63 3.63 22.10 54.96
C HIS A 63 3.49 21.54 53.55
N THR A 64 4.01 20.34 53.32
CA THR A 64 3.93 19.64 52.04
C THR A 64 3.49 18.20 52.30
N TYR A 65 2.39 17.82 51.66
CA TYR A 65 1.87 16.45 51.68
C TYR A 65 2.54 15.63 50.58
N LYS A 66 2.95 14.39 50.92
CA LYS A 66 3.67 13.50 50.00
C LYS A 66 2.76 12.64 49.15
N ASP A 67 1.61 12.27 49.70
CA ASP A 67 0.65 11.36 49.09
C ASP A 67 -0.67 12.10 48.88
N GLU A 68 -1.47 11.63 47.94
CA GLU A 68 -2.83 12.12 47.71
C GLU A 68 -3.78 11.72 48.86
N GLY A 69 -4.83 12.52 49.05
CA GLY A 69 -5.85 12.24 50.05
C GLY A 69 -6.48 13.48 50.66
N THR A 70 -7.46 13.26 51.53
CA THR A 70 -8.10 14.32 52.30
C THR A 70 -7.51 14.35 53.70
N TYR A 71 -6.90 15.48 54.08
CA TYR A 71 -6.28 15.68 55.38
C TYR A 71 -7.04 16.72 56.20
N THR A 72 -7.43 16.35 57.43
CA THR A 72 -8.06 17.29 58.36
C THR A 72 -7.01 18.03 59.18
N VAL A 73 -6.72 19.27 58.79
CA VAL A 73 -5.78 20.14 59.51
C VAL A 73 -6.44 20.68 60.77
N THR A 74 -5.78 20.54 61.91
CA THR A 74 -6.24 21.04 63.20
C THR A 74 -5.27 22.12 63.72
N LEU A 75 -5.79 23.33 63.94
CA LEU A 75 -5.09 24.41 64.62
C LEU A 75 -5.57 24.48 66.07
N THR A 76 -4.64 24.37 67.02
CA THR A 76 -4.86 24.64 68.45
C THR A 76 -4.18 25.94 68.85
N VAL A 77 -4.94 26.87 69.41
CA VAL A 77 -4.46 28.17 69.90
C VAL A 77 -4.63 28.22 71.41
N VAL A 78 -3.54 28.57 72.11
CA VAL A 78 -3.55 28.77 73.56
C VAL A 78 -3.11 30.19 73.86
N ASP A 79 -3.95 30.98 74.52
CA ASP A 79 -3.60 32.35 74.91
C ASP A 79 -2.90 32.43 76.28
N ASP A 80 -2.53 33.64 76.69
CA ASP A 80 -1.82 33.88 77.96
C ASP A 80 -2.69 33.59 79.20
N ASP A 81 -4.02 33.61 79.06
CA ASP A 81 -4.98 33.26 80.10
C ASP A 81 -5.25 31.74 80.14
N SER A 82 -4.48 30.95 79.37
CA SER A 82 -4.62 29.49 79.23
C SER A 82 -5.95 29.03 78.63
N ARG A 83 -6.64 29.90 77.88
CA ARG A 83 -7.82 29.54 77.10
C ARG A 83 -7.43 28.81 75.83
N ILE A 84 -8.24 27.84 75.42
CA ILE A 84 -7.95 26.97 74.29
C ILE A 84 -9.00 27.16 73.20
N GLY A 85 -8.54 27.45 71.98
CA GLY A 85 -9.36 27.52 70.77
C GLY A 85 -8.90 26.47 69.77
N VAL A 86 -9.84 25.83 69.09
CA VAL A 86 -9.55 24.80 68.08
C VAL A 86 -10.30 25.12 66.79
N ALA A 87 -9.58 25.12 65.67
CA ALA A 87 -10.15 25.21 64.33
C ALA A 87 -9.74 23.96 63.53
N LYS A 88 -10.63 23.52 62.63
CA LYS A 88 -10.36 22.40 61.72
C LYS A 88 -10.68 22.79 60.28
N LYS A 89 -9.87 22.32 59.34
CA LYS A 89 -10.08 22.52 57.91
C LYS A 89 -9.61 21.30 57.14
N ASP A 90 -10.47 20.76 56.31
CA ASP A 90 -10.10 19.69 55.39
C ASP A 90 -9.36 20.28 54.19
N VAL A 91 -8.29 19.60 53.78
CA VAL A 91 -7.49 19.91 52.60
C VAL A 91 -7.43 18.66 51.73
N ASP A 92 -7.90 18.79 50.49
CA ASP A 92 -7.79 17.73 49.49
C ASP A 92 -6.49 17.90 48.71
N ILE A 93 -5.65 16.85 48.75
CA ILE A 93 -4.41 16.72 47.98
C ILE A 93 -4.70 15.76 46.84
N LEU A 94 -4.62 16.26 45.62
CA LEU A 94 -4.86 15.50 44.41
C LEU A 94 -3.59 14.73 43.99
N TYR A 95 -3.80 13.62 43.30
CA TYR A 95 -2.72 12.85 42.68
C TYR A 95 -2.00 13.67 41.59
N ARG A 96 -0.67 13.53 41.49
CA ARG A 96 0.12 14.16 40.44
C ARG A 96 0.33 13.17 39.30
N ASN A 97 -0.51 13.29 38.30
CA ASN A 97 -0.41 12.53 37.06
C ASN A 97 0.97 12.72 36.39
N GLN A 98 1.57 11.63 35.93
CA GLN A 98 2.79 11.59 35.15
C GLN A 98 2.42 11.38 33.68
N ALA A 99 3.03 12.17 32.80
CA ALA A 99 2.80 12.01 31.37
C ALA A 99 3.20 10.61 30.87
N PRO A 100 2.50 10.07 29.86
CA PRO A 100 2.82 8.76 29.31
C PRO A 100 4.17 8.79 28.59
N LEU A 101 4.70 7.60 28.28
CA LEU A 101 5.88 7.40 27.45
C LEU A 101 5.48 6.74 26.12
N ALA A 102 5.45 7.53 25.05
CA ALA A 102 5.31 7.05 23.68
C ALA A 102 6.55 6.24 23.28
N SER A 103 6.34 5.08 22.64
CA SER A 103 7.42 4.22 22.20
C SER A 103 7.11 3.51 20.89
N LEU A 104 8.07 3.54 19.99
CA LEU A 104 8.05 2.87 18.69
C LEU A 104 8.83 1.56 18.69
N GLU A 105 9.27 1.06 19.85
CA GLU A 105 10.05 -0.20 19.93
C GLU A 105 9.28 -1.41 19.33
N ALA A 106 7.95 -1.43 19.41
CA ALA A 106 7.14 -2.45 18.75
C ALA A 106 7.07 -2.29 17.21
N THR A 107 7.40 -1.11 16.69
CA THR A 107 7.57 -0.82 15.26
C THR A 107 9.03 -1.07 14.87
N TYR A 108 9.36 -2.32 14.52
CA TYR A 108 10.71 -2.71 14.06
C TYR A 108 11.86 -2.31 15.02
N GLY A 109 11.63 -2.28 16.34
CA GLY A 109 12.65 -1.86 17.32
C GLY A 109 12.91 -0.36 17.30
N GLY A 110 11.92 0.46 16.94
CA GLY A 110 12.05 1.90 16.76
C GLY A 110 12.83 2.30 15.50
N LEU A 111 13.38 1.34 14.78
CA LEU A 111 14.10 1.58 13.54
C LEU A 111 13.11 1.96 12.44
N GLY A 112 13.48 2.95 11.63
CA GLY A 112 12.69 3.30 10.46
C GLY A 112 12.67 2.17 9.42
N GLN A 113 11.72 2.25 8.50
CA GLN A 113 11.45 1.19 7.53
C GLN A 113 11.67 1.68 6.10
N GLN A 114 12.10 0.76 5.23
CA GLN A 114 12.15 1.00 3.80
C GLN A 114 11.04 0.21 3.12
N VAL A 115 10.21 0.90 2.33
CA VAL A 115 9.17 0.29 1.52
C VAL A 115 9.31 0.76 0.08
N LYS A 116 8.63 0.09 -0.84
CA LYS A 116 8.49 0.55 -2.21
C LYS A 116 7.18 1.34 -2.36
N VAL A 117 7.11 2.25 -3.32
CA VAL A 117 5.88 3.01 -3.59
C VAL A 117 4.69 2.06 -3.86
N ASN A 118 3.50 2.44 -3.40
CA ASN A 118 2.28 1.63 -3.42
C ASN A 118 2.40 0.30 -2.63
N SER A 119 3.32 0.22 -1.65
CA SER A 119 3.35 -0.85 -0.65
C SER A 119 2.83 -0.35 0.69
N ILE A 120 2.35 -1.30 1.49
CA ILE A 120 1.89 -1.07 2.87
C ILE A 120 3.08 -1.09 3.83
N ALA A 121 3.16 -0.05 4.65
CA ALA A 121 3.99 0.06 5.85
C ALA A 121 3.18 -0.32 7.10
N PHE A 122 3.83 -0.89 8.12
CA PHE A 122 3.18 -1.36 9.35
C PHE A 122 3.73 -0.63 10.57
N PHE A 123 2.84 -0.35 11.53
CA PHE A 123 3.17 0.38 12.75
C PHE A 123 2.52 -0.29 13.96
N ASP A 124 3.16 -0.18 15.11
CA ASP A 124 2.69 -0.69 16.40
C ASP A 124 3.14 0.25 17.53
N GLY A 125 2.17 0.84 18.21
CA GLY A 125 2.38 1.72 19.37
C GLY A 125 2.35 0.98 20.71
N GLY A 126 2.20 -0.35 20.70
CA GLY A 126 1.98 -1.19 21.87
C GLY A 126 3.16 -1.32 22.84
N ALA A 127 4.31 -0.72 22.53
CA ALA A 127 5.41 -0.56 23.47
C ALA A 127 5.28 0.71 24.33
N SER A 128 4.29 1.56 24.06
CA SER A 128 4.03 2.77 24.85
C SER A 128 3.44 2.40 26.21
N SER A 129 3.72 3.21 27.23
CA SER A 129 3.34 2.92 28.61
C SER A 129 3.05 4.19 29.38
N ASP A 130 2.15 4.11 30.33
CA ASP A 130 1.90 5.17 31.30
C ASP A 130 2.46 4.77 32.68
N PRO A 131 3.23 5.64 33.37
CA PRO A 131 3.76 5.33 34.71
C PRO A 131 2.66 5.07 35.75
N ASP A 132 1.49 5.69 35.59
CA ASP A 132 0.35 5.59 36.50
C ASP A 132 -0.58 4.43 36.11
N GLY A 133 -0.33 3.80 34.97
CA GLY A 133 -1.11 2.67 34.45
C GLY A 133 -2.41 3.08 33.76
N ASP A 134 -2.51 4.35 33.37
CA ASP A 134 -3.66 4.91 32.67
C ASP A 134 -3.90 4.27 31.29
N VAL A 135 -5.16 4.37 30.84
CA VAL A 135 -5.54 3.97 29.48
C VAL A 135 -5.00 5.01 28.50
N LEU A 136 -4.32 4.52 27.47
CA LEU A 136 -3.67 5.35 26.46
C LEU A 136 -4.52 5.53 25.21
N GLU A 137 -4.58 6.76 24.72
CA GLU A 137 -5.03 7.11 23.37
C GLU A 137 -3.84 7.27 22.43
N PHE A 138 -4.02 6.88 21.17
CA PHE A 138 -2.95 6.89 20.15
C PHE A 138 -3.35 7.80 19.00
N GLU A 139 -2.40 8.59 18.52
CA GLU A 139 -2.53 9.40 17.32
C GLU A 139 -1.24 9.28 16.50
N TRP A 140 -1.39 8.87 15.24
CA TRP A 140 -0.32 8.73 14.28
C TRP A 140 -0.43 9.83 13.24
N ASP A 141 0.70 10.46 12.93
CA ASP A 141 0.91 11.26 11.71
C ASP A 141 1.95 10.53 10.85
N PHE A 142 1.57 10.15 9.63
CA PHE A 142 2.46 9.43 8.72
C PHE A 142 3.42 10.34 7.93
N GLY A 143 3.34 11.65 8.12
CA GLY A 143 4.22 12.64 7.47
C GLY A 143 3.85 12.95 6.01
N ASP A 144 2.81 12.30 5.47
CA ASP A 144 2.25 12.57 4.14
C ASP A 144 0.90 13.32 4.18
N GLY A 145 0.48 13.72 5.38
CA GLY A 145 -0.81 14.36 5.66
C GLY A 145 -1.92 13.39 6.10
N SER A 146 -1.66 12.08 6.09
CA SER A 146 -2.59 11.07 6.60
C SER A 146 -2.35 10.78 8.09
N THR A 147 -3.41 10.44 8.81
CA THR A 147 -3.36 10.13 10.25
C THR A 147 -4.12 8.87 10.62
N SER A 148 -3.89 8.34 11.82
CA SER A 148 -4.65 7.21 12.37
C SER A 148 -4.73 7.25 13.90
N SER A 149 -5.80 6.70 14.47
CA SER A 149 -5.97 6.58 15.92
C SER A 149 -5.90 5.13 16.43
N LEU A 150 -5.49 4.20 15.56
CA LEU A 150 -5.40 2.78 15.91
C LEU A 150 -4.09 2.51 16.66
N LEU A 151 -4.12 1.51 17.56
CA LEU A 151 -2.91 1.01 18.23
C LEU A 151 -1.88 0.43 17.23
N ARG A 152 -2.38 -0.26 16.20
CA ARG A 152 -1.58 -0.94 15.17
C ARG A 152 -2.08 -0.60 13.76
N PRO A 153 -1.83 0.60 13.25
CA PRO A 153 -2.25 0.96 11.92
C PRO A 153 -1.33 0.36 10.85
N ASN A 154 -1.86 0.27 9.65
CA ASN A 154 -1.09 0.10 8.42
C ASN A 154 -1.35 1.32 7.52
N HIS A 155 -0.38 1.67 6.68
CA HIS A 155 -0.47 2.84 5.81
C HIS A 155 0.20 2.57 4.47
N GLU A 156 -0.42 3.02 3.37
CA GLU A 156 0.13 2.89 2.01
C GLU A 156 0.68 4.24 1.54
N TYR A 157 1.96 4.26 1.15
CA TYR A 157 2.58 5.45 0.58
C TYR A 157 2.56 5.42 -0.95
N THR A 158 1.86 6.38 -1.56
CA THR A 158 1.67 6.46 -3.02
C THR A 158 2.71 7.34 -3.74
N SER A 159 3.59 8.00 -2.98
CA SER A 159 4.67 8.84 -3.51
C SER A 159 6.01 8.44 -2.92
N ILE A 160 7.07 8.57 -3.71
CA ILE A 160 8.44 8.36 -3.24
C ILE A 160 8.85 9.50 -2.31
N GLY A 161 9.67 9.20 -1.31
CA GLY A 161 10.10 10.21 -0.35
C GLY A 161 10.64 9.62 0.93
N ASN A 162 11.12 10.49 1.81
CA ASN A 162 11.43 10.16 3.20
C ASN A 162 10.42 10.86 4.08
N TYR A 163 9.65 10.08 4.84
CA TYR A 163 8.57 10.55 5.70
C TYR A 163 8.96 10.39 7.16
N THR A 164 8.75 11.44 7.95
CA THR A 164 8.82 11.33 9.41
C THR A 164 7.46 10.89 9.92
N VAL A 165 7.42 9.77 10.63
CA VAL A 165 6.21 9.25 11.26
C VAL A 165 6.26 9.58 12.74
N THR A 166 5.21 10.23 13.23
CA THR A 166 5.10 10.66 14.62
C THR A 166 3.95 9.90 15.29
N LEU A 167 4.26 9.23 16.40
CA LEU A 167 3.27 8.67 17.32
C LEU A 167 3.13 9.62 18.51
N THR A 168 1.91 10.11 18.73
CA THR A 168 1.52 10.82 19.93
C THR A 168 0.68 9.89 20.81
N VAL A 169 1.03 9.81 22.07
CA VAL A 169 0.32 9.03 23.08
C VAL A 169 -0.18 9.97 24.16
N ARG A 170 -1.43 9.81 24.57
CA ARG A 170 -2.10 10.66 25.55
C ARG A 170 -2.76 9.81 26.63
N ASP A 171 -2.70 10.28 27.87
CA ASP A 171 -3.39 9.65 29.01
C ASP A 171 -4.77 10.28 29.28
N SER A 172 -5.43 9.81 30.35
CA SER A 172 -6.77 10.27 30.71
C SER A 172 -6.80 11.68 31.30
N SER A 173 -5.65 12.16 31.79
CA SER A 173 -5.42 13.51 32.31
C SER A 173 -5.04 14.51 31.20
N ASN A 174 -5.05 14.06 29.94
CA ASN A 174 -4.74 14.83 28.75
C ASN A 174 -3.26 15.25 28.63
N GLU A 175 -2.37 14.69 29.46
CA GLU A 175 -0.93 14.78 29.28
C GLU A 175 -0.49 13.85 28.14
N SER A 176 0.59 14.20 27.45
CA SER A 176 0.99 13.46 26.25
C SER A 176 2.49 13.48 26.01
N SER A 177 2.96 12.47 25.29
CA SER A 177 4.32 12.41 24.77
C SER A 177 4.34 11.89 23.33
N THR A 178 5.48 12.07 22.68
CA THR A 178 5.66 11.76 21.25
C THR A 178 6.91 10.93 21.01
N ALA A 179 6.84 10.03 20.03
CA ALA A 179 7.98 9.30 19.49
C ALA A 179 7.97 9.40 17.96
N GLU A 180 9.14 9.45 17.34
CA GLU A 180 9.29 9.59 15.89
C GLU A 180 10.17 8.49 15.29
N THR A 181 9.84 8.09 14.07
CA THR A 181 10.69 7.24 13.22
C THR A 181 10.56 7.68 11.76
N TRP A 182 11.27 7.02 10.84
CA TRP A 182 11.26 7.37 9.42
C TRP A 182 10.71 6.24 8.54
N VAL A 183 10.15 6.61 7.39
CA VAL A 183 9.81 5.71 6.29
C VAL A 183 10.44 6.21 5.02
N LEU A 184 11.33 5.41 4.43
CA LEU A 184 11.89 5.68 3.12
C LEU A 184 11.12 4.89 2.06
N VAL A 185 10.43 5.61 1.20
CA VAL A 185 9.64 5.06 0.09
C VAL A 185 10.46 5.15 -1.18
N ASN A 186 10.94 4.01 -1.66
CA ASN A 186 11.74 3.88 -2.87
C ASN A 186 10.86 3.63 -4.10
N ILE A 187 11.32 4.09 -5.27
CA ILE A 187 10.71 3.71 -6.54
C ILE A 187 10.89 2.20 -6.77
N ARG A 188 9.95 1.56 -7.46
CA ARG A 188 10.13 0.16 -7.90
C ARG A 188 10.98 0.14 -9.15
N THR A 189 11.82 -0.88 -9.27
CA THR A 189 12.59 -1.15 -10.47
C THR A 189 12.12 -2.47 -11.05
N TYR A 190 11.94 -2.50 -12.37
CA TYR A 190 11.49 -3.65 -13.12
C TYR A 190 12.51 -3.98 -14.20
N ASN A 191 12.89 -5.25 -14.28
CA ASN A 191 13.56 -5.81 -15.44
C ASN A 191 12.49 -6.35 -16.40
N VAL A 192 12.57 -5.95 -17.66
CA VAL A 192 11.70 -6.47 -18.72
C VAL A 192 12.54 -7.24 -19.71
N GLU A 193 12.30 -8.55 -19.75
CA GLU A 193 12.94 -9.48 -20.69
C GLU A 193 12.00 -9.78 -21.85
N PHE A 194 12.53 -9.80 -23.07
CA PHE A 194 11.78 -10.14 -24.26
C PHE A 194 12.23 -11.50 -24.79
N ILE A 195 11.31 -12.46 -24.81
CA ILE A 195 11.56 -13.83 -25.26
C ILE A 195 10.97 -13.98 -26.66
N GLN A 196 11.82 -14.23 -27.65
CA GLN A 196 11.40 -14.55 -29.00
C GLN A 196 10.86 -15.98 -29.05
N ASN A 197 9.71 -16.16 -29.67
CA ASN A 197 9.13 -17.46 -29.95
C ASN A 197 8.84 -17.57 -31.45
N GLU A 198 9.13 -18.74 -32.00
CA GLU A 198 8.80 -19.09 -33.38
C GLU A 198 7.83 -20.26 -33.38
N ILE A 199 6.74 -20.12 -34.12
CA ILE A 199 5.74 -21.17 -34.29
C ILE A 199 5.64 -21.49 -35.77
N THR A 200 5.75 -22.78 -36.07
CA THR A 200 5.38 -23.32 -37.37
C THR A 200 4.05 -24.04 -37.21
N ILE A 201 3.04 -23.59 -37.95
CA ILE A 201 1.78 -24.30 -38.06
C ILE A 201 2.05 -25.53 -38.94
N PRO A 202 1.49 -26.72 -38.62
CA PRO A 202 1.59 -27.87 -39.51
C PRO A 202 1.19 -27.49 -40.92
N ALA A 203 1.97 -27.97 -41.89
CA ALA A 203 1.68 -27.77 -43.30
C ALA A 203 0.23 -28.19 -43.57
N PHE A 204 -0.54 -27.29 -44.14
CA PHE A 204 -1.93 -27.57 -44.49
C PHE A 204 -1.97 -27.98 -45.96
N ALA A 205 -2.46 -29.18 -46.22
CA ALA A 205 -2.65 -29.66 -47.58
C ALA A 205 -4.13 -29.61 -47.96
N GLY A 206 -4.40 -29.35 -49.23
CA GLY A 206 -5.75 -29.30 -49.76
C GLY A 206 -5.79 -29.60 -51.25
N TYR A 207 -7.01 -29.82 -51.72
CA TYR A 207 -7.33 -29.96 -53.13
C TYR A 207 -8.33 -28.87 -53.49
N THR A 208 -8.13 -28.19 -54.61
CA THR A 208 -9.09 -27.18 -55.12
C THR A 208 -9.35 -27.40 -56.60
N ALA A 209 -10.62 -27.47 -56.97
CA ALA A 209 -11.04 -27.39 -58.36
C ALA A 209 -10.73 -26.00 -58.93
N GLU A 210 -10.64 -25.90 -60.25
CA GLU A 210 -10.42 -24.64 -60.96
C GLU A 210 -11.41 -23.53 -60.53
N GLY A 211 -10.90 -22.34 -60.25
CA GLY A 211 -11.68 -21.20 -59.78
C GLY A 211 -12.21 -21.32 -58.36
N ALA A 212 -11.95 -22.44 -57.66
CA ALA A 212 -12.31 -22.60 -56.26
C ALA A 212 -11.35 -21.81 -55.35
N THR A 213 -11.85 -21.46 -54.16
CA THR A 213 -11.07 -20.77 -53.12
C THR A 213 -11.18 -21.55 -51.81
N THR A 214 -10.04 -21.80 -51.17
CA THR A 214 -9.96 -22.37 -49.82
C THR A 214 -9.50 -21.32 -48.83
N THR A 215 -10.19 -21.20 -47.70
CA THR A 215 -9.86 -20.22 -46.64
C THR A 215 -9.41 -20.88 -45.35
N GLN A 216 -8.36 -20.34 -44.74
CA GLN A 216 -7.87 -20.73 -43.43
C GLN A 216 -7.93 -19.54 -42.47
N ASN A 217 -8.60 -19.72 -41.33
CA ASN A 217 -8.62 -18.72 -40.26
C ASN A 217 -7.56 -19.08 -39.20
N HIS A 218 -6.69 -18.13 -38.86
CA HIS A 218 -5.73 -18.27 -37.77
C HIS A 218 -5.74 -17.04 -36.87
N ALA A 219 -5.77 -17.24 -35.55
CA ALA A 219 -5.74 -16.15 -34.59
C ALA A 219 -4.31 -15.93 -34.08
N TYR A 220 -3.68 -14.84 -34.52
CA TYR A 220 -2.29 -14.52 -34.18
C TYR A 220 -2.17 -13.78 -32.82
N PRO A 221 -1.06 -13.99 -32.09
CA PRO A 221 -0.79 -13.32 -30.82
C PRO A 221 -0.58 -11.81 -30.99
N TYR A 222 -0.66 -11.07 -29.89
CA TYR A 222 -0.56 -9.60 -29.89
C TYR A 222 0.80 -9.11 -30.41
N ASN A 223 1.90 -9.76 -30.03
CA ASN A 223 3.26 -9.28 -30.32
C ASN A 223 3.89 -9.95 -31.55
N LEU A 224 3.11 -10.16 -32.61
CA LEU A 224 3.60 -10.74 -33.87
C LEU A 224 4.64 -9.81 -34.52
N THR A 225 5.78 -10.35 -34.94
CA THR A 225 6.85 -9.58 -35.62
C THR A 225 7.03 -9.95 -37.08
N SER A 226 6.80 -11.20 -37.44
CA SER A 226 6.86 -11.66 -38.83
C SER A 226 5.93 -12.86 -39.02
N ALA A 227 5.41 -13.00 -40.23
CA ALA A 227 4.71 -14.21 -40.68
C ALA A 227 5.17 -14.54 -42.10
N SER A 228 5.56 -15.79 -42.33
CA SER A 228 5.97 -16.31 -43.62
C SER A 228 4.94 -17.34 -44.07
N TYR A 229 4.53 -17.20 -45.33
CA TYR A 229 3.63 -18.13 -46.00
C TYR A 229 4.39 -18.72 -47.19
N ASP A 230 4.54 -20.03 -47.19
CA ASP A 230 5.22 -20.75 -48.25
C ASP A 230 4.26 -21.75 -48.88
N LEU A 231 3.87 -21.47 -50.12
CA LEU A 231 2.88 -22.22 -50.88
C LEU A 231 3.59 -23.06 -51.94
N GLU A 232 3.52 -24.36 -51.75
CA GLU A 232 3.97 -25.38 -52.69
C GLU A 232 2.75 -26.04 -53.35
N TRP A 233 2.85 -26.41 -54.62
CA TRP A 233 1.81 -27.15 -55.32
C TRP A 233 2.43 -28.18 -56.27
N GLU A 234 1.69 -29.25 -56.55
CA GLU A 234 2.08 -30.34 -57.44
C GLU A 234 0.88 -30.72 -58.32
N GLU A 235 1.13 -30.97 -59.60
CA GLU A 235 0.17 -31.56 -60.54
C GLU A 235 0.53 -33.05 -60.64
N ASP A 236 -0.35 -33.95 -60.21
CA ASP A 236 -0.10 -35.40 -60.28
C ASP A 236 -0.22 -35.87 -61.74
N GLU A 237 0.88 -35.74 -62.50
CA GLU A 237 0.95 -35.96 -63.96
C GLU A 237 1.17 -37.43 -64.38
N ASP A 238 0.38 -38.39 -63.89
CA ASP A 238 0.44 -39.76 -64.45
C ASP A 238 -0.19 -39.86 -65.86
N LEU A 239 -0.84 -38.80 -66.37
CA LEU A 239 -1.54 -38.77 -67.67
C LEU A 239 -1.01 -37.75 -68.70
N ASP A 240 -0.13 -36.85 -68.31
CA ASP A 240 0.45 -35.80 -69.17
C ASP A 240 1.86 -36.17 -69.70
N SER A 241 1.96 -37.40 -70.19
CA SER A 241 3.11 -37.78 -71.00
C SER A 241 3.19 -36.88 -72.25
N PRO A 242 4.36 -36.28 -72.56
CA PRO A 242 4.56 -35.47 -73.76
C PRO A 242 4.35 -36.25 -75.09
N ASP A 243 4.16 -37.57 -75.00
CA ASP A 243 3.81 -38.45 -76.12
C ASP A 243 2.29 -38.59 -76.36
N ASN A 244 1.41 -37.91 -75.61
CA ASN A 244 -0.04 -37.91 -75.83
C ASN A 244 -0.53 -36.63 -76.57
N PRO A 245 -0.81 -36.68 -77.88
CA PRO A 245 -1.04 -35.49 -78.70
C PRO A 245 -2.47 -34.91 -78.62
N VAL A 246 -3.31 -35.36 -77.69
CA VAL A 246 -4.72 -34.92 -77.55
C VAL A 246 -4.95 -34.05 -76.31
N VAL A 247 -4.01 -34.03 -75.36
CA VAL A 247 -4.16 -33.25 -74.13
C VAL A 247 -3.36 -31.97 -74.32
N GLY A 248 -4.06 -30.84 -74.41
CA GLY A 248 -3.40 -29.55 -74.25
C GLY A 248 -2.79 -29.50 -72.86
N THR A 249 -1.57 -29.02 -72.73
CA THR A 249 -0.92 -28.72 -71.46
C THR A 249 -1.88 -27.94 -70.55
N LEU A 250 -2.47 -28.57 -69.55
CA LEU A 250 -3.45 -27.96 -68.64
C LEU A 250 -2.82 -27.57 -67.31
N PHE A 251 -1.71 -26.83 -67.37
CA PHE A 251 -1.16 -26.24 -66.19
C PHE A 251 -2.11 -25.20 -65.60
N PRO A 252 -2.50 -25.31 -64.33
CA PRO A 252 -2.89 -24.17 -63.53
C PRO A 252 -1.59 -23.49 -63.09
N ASP A 253 -1.02 -22.66 -63.96
CA ASP A 253 0.22 -21.94 -63.67
C ASP A 253 0.03 -20.81 -62.62
N ASP A 254 -1.19 -20.56 -62.15
CA ASP A 254 -1.51 -19.35 -61.39
C ASP A 254 -2.34 -19.66 -60.12
N PHE A 255 -1.67 -19.85 -58.99
CA PHE A 255 -2.31 -19.67 -57.69
C PHE A 255 -2.13 -18.23 -57.23
N SER A 256 -3.18 -17.67 -56.62
CA SER A 256 -3.07 -16.45 -55.81
C SER A 256 -3.22 -16.77 -54.34
N LEU A 257 -2.25 -16.29 -53.55
CA LEU A 257 -2.30 -16.28 -52.10
C LEU A 257 -2.78 -14.91 -51.62
N GLY A 258 -3.92 -14.90 -50.92
CA GLY A 258 -4.47 -13.73 -50.27
C GLY A 258 -4.34 -13.84 -48.75
N VAL A 259 -3.88 -12.78 -48.09
CA VAL A 259 -3.91 -12.69 -46.61
C VAL A 259 -4.73 -11.46 -46.25
N SER A 260 -5.91 -11.70 -45.68
CA SER A 260 -6.80 -10.67 -45.16
C SER A 260 -6.62 -10.55 -43.65
N THR A 261 -6.32 -9.35 -43.18
CA THR A 261 -6.20 -9.06 -41.74
C THR A 261 -7.22 -8.01 -41.32
N ASN A 262 -7.53 -7.95 -40.01
CA ASN A 262 -8.38 -6.89 -39.45
C ASN A 262 -7.67 -5.52 -39.41
N TYR A 263 -6.40 -5.48 -39.80
CA TYR A 263 -5.53 -4.29 -39.84
C TYR A 263 -5.09 -4.04 -41.27
N VAL A 264 -5.92 -3.33 -42.04
CA VAL A 264 -5.81 -3.00 -43.49
C VAL A 264 -4.43 -3.29 -44.12
N PHE A 265 -4.25 -4.56 -44.48
CA PHE A 265 -3.28 -5.06 -45.46
C PHE A 265 -4.04 -6.15 -46.21
N ASN A 266 -4.49 -5.84 -47.43
CA ASN A 266 -4.86 -6.87 -48.39
C ASN A 266 -3.66 -7.00 -49.32
N LEU A 267 -2.91 -8.08 -49.14
CA LEU A 267 -1.86 -8.46 -50.07
C LEU A 267 -2.42 -9.60 -50.90
N THR A 268 -2.39 -9.39 -52.20
CA THR A 268 -2.76 -10.38 -53.21
C THR A 268 -1.62 -10.37 -54.20
N GLU A 269 -0.88 -11.46 -54.26
CA GLU A 269 0.05 -11.71 -55.35
C GLU A 269 -0.60 -12.74 -56.28
N ASN A 270 -0.67 -12.41 -57.57
CA ASN A 270 -1.16 -13.31 -58.61
C ASN A 270 0.05 -14.01 -59.25
N GLY A 271 -0.10 -15.28 -59.62
CA GLY A 271 0.90 -16.05 -60.36
C GLY A 271 2.10 -16.48 -59.54
N THR A 272 1.95 -16.70 -58.23
CA THR A 272 3.07 -17.07 -57.34
C THR A 272 3.12 -18.57 -57.07
N SER A 273 4.25 -19.19 -57.44
CA SER A 273 4.78 -20.38 -56.78
C SER A 273 6.01 -19.96 -55.95
N GLY A 274 6.03 -20.30 -54.66
CA GLY A 274 7.11 -19.94 -53.72
C GLY A 274 6.72 -18.96 -52.60
N ASN A 275 7.73 -18.55 -51.83
CA ASN A 275 7.55 -17.91 -50.51
C ASN A 275 7.01 -16.47 -50.61
N LEU A 276 5.89 -16.21 -49.94
CA LEU A 276 5.41 -14.88 -49.60
C LEU A 276 5.81 -14.54 -48.16
N GLU A 277 6.80 -13.66 -48.00
CA GLU A 277 7.28 -13.20 -46.69
C GLU A 277 6.60 -11.88 -46.30
N LEU A 278 5.75 -11.92 -45.26
CA LEU A 278 5.16 -10.73 -44.67
C LEU A 278 6.03 -10.25 -43.51
N ASN A 279 7.00 -9.41 -43.84
CA ASN A 279 7.81 -8.72 -42.85
C ASN A 279 7.09 -7.50 -42.30
N PHE A 280 6.73 -7.57 -41.03
CA PHE A 280 6.29 -6.40 -40.31
C PHE A 280 7.53 -5.79 -39.67
N ASP A 281 7.92 -4.59 -40.11
CA ASP A 281 8.92 -3.77 -39.41
C ASP A 281 8.32 -3.31 -38.07
N VAL A 282 8.10 -4.22 -37.12
CA VAL A 282 7.44 -3.87 -35.85
C VAL A 282 8.46 -3.36 -34.85
N LEU A 283 9.73 -3.75 -34.95
CA LEU A 283 10.73 -3.39 -33.95
C LEU A 283 12.08 -3.21 -34.66
N SER A 284 12.50 -1.97 -34.93
CA SER A 284 13.83 -1.70 -35.49
C SER A 284 14.97 -2.20 -34.58
N SER A 285 14.67 -2.46 -33.31
CA SER A 285 15.48 -3.21 -32.34
C SER A 285 14.72 -3.37 -31.01
N ILE A 286 14.67 -4.58 -30.44
CA ILE A 286 14.27 -4.79 -29.05
C ILE A 286 15.53 -4.65 -28.17
N PRO A 287 15.52 -3.86 -27.08
CA PRO A 287 16.65 -3.80 -26.15
C PRO A 287 16.81 -5.15 -25.42
N ASP A 288 18.05 -5.63 -25.29
CA ASP A 288 18.34 -6.89 -24.58
C ASP A 288 18.00 -6.80 -23.07
N ASP A 289 18.17 -5.62 -22.45
CA ASP A 289 17.92 -5.38 -21.01
C ASP A 289 17.14 -4.07 -20.81
N LEU A 290 15.80 -4.13 -20.79
CA LEU A 290 14.98 -2.94 -20.51
C LEU A 290 14.71 -2.82 -19.01
N ILE A 291 15.40 -1.90 -18.34
CA ILE A 291 15.21 -1.57 -16.92
C ILE A 291 14.33 -0.33 -16.79
N LEU A 292 13.23 -0.45 -16.05
CA LEU A 292 12.26 0.63 -15.86
C LEU A 292 12.06 0.92 -14.37
N SER A 293 12.01 2.21 -14.01
CA SER A 293 11.66 2.65 -12.66
C SER A 293 10.28 3.30 -12.66
N LEU A 294 9.27 2.56 -12.21
CA LEU A 294 7.85 2.93 -12.29
C LEU A 294 7.11 2.57 -10.99
N GLY A 295 5.92 3.10 -10.77
CA GLY A 295 5.14 2.92 -9.55
C GLY A 295 4.44 1.56 -9.43
N SER A 296 4.24 0.86 -10.55
CA SER A 296 3.59 -0.46 -10.59
C SER A 296 3.89 -1.23 -11.88
N GLU A 297 3.63 -2.54 -11.88
CA GLU A 297 3.69 -3.37 -13.08
C GLU A 297 2.68 -2.92 -14.17
N ASN A 298 1.56 -2.33 -13.75
CA ASN A 298 0.57 -1.80 -14.70
C ASN A 298 1.12 -0.58 -15.46
N GLU A 299 1.87 0.30 -14.80
CA GLU A 299 2.58 1.40 -15.47
C GLU A 299 3.64 0.87 -16.43
N VAL A 300 4.36 -0.21 -16.08
CA VAL A 300 5.29 -0.89 -17.00
C VAL A 300 4.55 -1.33 -18.26
N LYS A 301 3.42 -2.03 -18.13
CA LYS A 301 2.61 -2.48 -19.28
C LYS A 301 2.14 -1.32 -20.16
N GLN A 302 1.71 -0.21 -19.56
CA GLN A 302 1.32 0.99 -20.29
C GLN A 302 2.51 1.64 -21.02
N TYR A 303 3.68 1.71 -20.37
CA TYR A 303 4.91 2.20 -20.98
C TYR A 303 5.30 1.36 -22.19
N LEU A 304 5.27 0.03 -22.05
CA LEU A 304 5.60 -0.89 -23.14
C LEU A 304 4.68 -0.69 -24.35
N PHE A 305 3.38 -0.53 -24.12
CA PHE A 305 2.40 -0.29 -25.16
C PHE A 305 2.58 1.07 -25.86
N GLN A 306 2.76 2.15 -25.09
CA GLN A 306 2.90 3.51 -25.62
C GLN A 306 4.17 3.69 -26.47
N ASN A 307 5.24 2.98 -26.12
CA ASN A 307 6.51 3.04 -26.83
C ASN A 307 6.66 1.96 -27.92
N GLY A 308 5.61 1.19 -28.17
CA GLY A 308 5.58 0.19 -29.25
C GLY A 308 6.42 -1.07 -28.99
N TYR A 309 6.87 -1.30 -27.75
CA TYR A 309 7.52 -2.55 -27.34
C TYR A 309 6.56 -3.74 -27.33
N THR A 310 5.27 -3.44 -27.12
CA THR A 310 4.17 -4.33 -27.46
C THR A 310 3.35 -3.65 -28.53
N SER A 311 2.97 -4.39 -29.55
CA SER A 311 2.15 -3.85 -30.64
C SER A 311 0.79 -4.53 -30.62
N ALA A 312 -0.25 -3.85 -31.10
CA ALA A 312 -1.50 -4.51 -31.50
C ALA A 312 -1.46 -4.88 -32.99
N LYS A 313 -0.34 -4.62 -33.67
CA LYS A 313 -0.19 -4.85 -35.10
C LYS A 313 0.02 -6.34 -35.32
N GLY A 314 -0.94 -6.96 -35.99
CA GLY A 314 -0.96 -8.39 -36.28
C GLY A 314 -1.82 -9.23 -35.34
N GLN A 315 -2.43 -8.64 -34.30
CA GLN A 315 -3.37 -9.35 -33.46
C GLN A 315 -4.67 -9.71 -34.21
N GLY A 316 -5.22 -10.89 -33.94
CA GLY A 316 -6.59 -11.24 -34.28
C GLY A 316 -6.68 -12.29 -35.37
N SER A 317 -7.91 -12.55 -35.83
CA SER A 317 -8.14 -13.56 -36.87
C SER A 317 -7.66 -13.03 -38.20
N TRP A 318 -6.69 -13.71 -38.79
CA TRP A 318 -6.29 -13.51 -40.17
C TRP A 318 -6.95 -14.60 -40.99
N VAL A 319 -7.38 -14.23 -42.19
CA VAL A 319 -7.95 -15.16 -43.16
C VAL A 319 -6.97 -15.28 -44.30
N THR A 320 -6.30 -16.42 -44.39
CA THR A 320 -5.52 -16.79 -45.56
C THR A 320 -6.46 -17.42 -46.57
N SER A 321 -6.42 -17.00 -47.83
CA SER A 321 -7.19 -17.57 -48.92
C SER A 321 -6.27 -18.02 -50.04
N ILE A 322 -6.42 -19.26 -50.48
CA ILE A 322 -5.75 -19.79 -51.66
C ILE A 322 -6.80 -19.91 -52.75
N THR A 323 -6.54 -19.29 -53.90
CA THR A 323 -7.41 -19.34 -55.07
C THR A 323 -6.60 -19.90 -56.23
N CYS A 324 -7.16 -20.90 -56.90
CA CYS A 324 -6.64 -21.42 -58.16
C CYS A 324 -7.18 -20.54 -59.30
N ASN A 325 -6.31 -19.79 -59.97
CA ASN A 325 -6.64 -18.96 -61.13
C ASN A 325 -6.36 -19.75 -62.42
N ASP A 326 -7.25 -19.63 -63.41
CA ASP A 326 -7.12 -20.12 -64.79
C ASP A 326 -6.58 -21.56 -64.97
N ALA A 327 -7.46 -22.51 -65.28
CA ALA A 327 -7.07 -23.74 -66.01
C ALA A 327 -7.89 -23.81 -67.31
N PRO A 328 -7.29 -23.96 -68.50
CA PRO A 328 -8.11 -24.12 -69.69
C PRO A 328 -8.86 -25.47 -69.66
N SER A 329 -10.07 -25.58 -69.10
CA SER A 329 -10.81 -26.86 -69.16
C SER A 329 -10.98 -27.33 -70.63
N ILE A 330 -10.25 -28.37 -71.06
CA ILE A 330 -10.56 -29.05 -72.33
C ILE A 330 -11.77 -29.95 -72.11
N VAL A 331 -12.90 -29.43 -72.58
CA VAL A 331 -14.16 -30.06 -73.04
C VAL A 331 -14.46 -31.50 -72.57
N PRO A 332 -15.68 -31.73 -72.04
CA PRO A 332 -16.13 -33.03 -71.54
C PRO A 332 -16.30 -34.03 -72.68
N GLU A 333 -15.79 -35.27 -72.50
CA GLU A 333 -16.52 -36.53 -72.76
C GLU A 333 -15.62 -37.78 -72.86
N LEU A 334 -14.28 -37.70 -72.78
CA LEU A 334 -13.45 -38.88 -73.07
C LEU A 334 -12.63 -39.47 -71.93
N PHE A 335 -12.43 -38.78 -70.82
CA PHE A 335 -11.68 -39.32 -69.69
C PHE A 335 -12.43 -39.02 -68.39
N ASN A 336 -12.75 -40.09 -67.64
CA ASN A 336 -13.12 -39.98 -66.24
C ASN A 336 -11.83 -39.63 -65.47
N GLU A 337 -11.35 -38.40 -65.63
CA GLU A 337 -10.41 -37.83 -64.66
C GLU A 337 -11.19 -37.69 -63.36
N VAL A 338 -10.84 -38.53 -62.38
CA VAL A 338 -11.45 -38.52 -61.05
C VAL A 338 -10.85 -37.41 -60.19
N ASP A 339 -9.73 -36.83 -60.64
CA ASP A 339 -9.13 -35.67 -60.02
C ASP A 339 -9.16 -34.48 -60.99
N GLN A 340 -10.07 -33.54 -60.73
CA GLN A 340 -10.18 -32.28 -61.48
C GLN A 340 -9.63 -31.11 -60.65
N GLY A 341 -8.90 -31.39 -59.57
CA GLY A 341 -8.35 -30.38 -58.68
C GLY A 341 -6.82 -30.43 -58.63
N ASN A 342 -6.26 -29.34 -58.16
CA ASN A 342 -4.81 -29.20 -57.97
C ASN A 342 -4.48 -29.40 -56.50
N ASP A 343 -3.45 -30.21 -56.25
CA ASP A 343 -2.94 -30.47 -54.91
C ASP A 343 -1.94 -29.38 -54.52
N TRP A 344 -2.07 -28.92 -53.27
CA TRP A 344 -1.19 -27.89 -52.73
C TRP A 344 -0.93 -28.11 -51.24
N ILE A 345 0.20 -27.57 -50.79
CA ILE A 345 0.65 -27.58 -49.41
C ILE A 345 1.08 -26.16 -49.02
N LEU A 346 0.50 -25.63 -47.94
CA LEU A 346 0.86 -24.34 -47.36
C LEU A 346 1.60 -24.53 -46.03
N TYR A 347 2.83 -24.04 -45.96
CA TYR A 347 3.59 -23.89 -44.73
C TYR A 347 3.41 -22.47 -44.19
N VAL A 348 3.10 -22.37 -42.90
CA VAL A 348 2.98 -21.07 -42.22
C VAL A 348 3.89 -21.07 -41.01
N SER A 349 4.85 -20.15 -40.99
CA SER A 349 5.68 -19.88 -39.82
C SER A 349 5.52 -18.43 -39.37
N TYR A 350 5.60 -18.19 -38.07
CA TYR A 350 5.56 -16.84 -37.54
C TYR A 350 6.38 -16.69 -36.28
N THR A 351 6.85 -15.46 -36.06
CA THR A 351 7.63 -15.08 -34.90
C THR A 351 6.89 -14.04 -34.08
N TYR A 352 6.94 -14.17 -32.75
CA TYR A 352 6.38 -13.20 -31.81
C TYR A 352 7.24 -13.10 -30.55
N TYR A 353 7.04 -12.04 -29.77
CA TYR A 353 7.75 -11.86 -28.50
C TYR A 353 6.81 -11.93 -27.29
N GLU A 354 7.25 -12.60 -26.23
CA GLU A 354 6.64 -12.49 -24.91
C GLU A 354 7.50 -11.58 -24.02
N SER A 355 6.86 -10.69 -23.27
CA SER A 355 7.56 -9.86 -22.28
C SER A 355 7.37 -10.44 -20.89
N VAL A 356 8.47 -10.75 -20.20
CA VAL A 356 8.46 -11.14 -18.79
C VAL A 356 8.89 -9.93 -17.95
N ILE A 357 8.01 -9.48 -17.05
CA ILE A 357 8.26 -8.34 -16.16
C ILE A 357 8.59 -8.89 -14.77
N THR A 358 9.80 -8.60 -14.30
CA THR A 358 10.26 -9.01 -12.96
C THR A 358 10.62 -7.77 -12.15
N GLU A 359 10.01 -7.60 -10.97
CA GLU A 359 10.42 -6.55 -10.04
C GLU A 359 11.74 -6.94 -9.37
N VAL A 360 12.74 -6.06 -9.41
CA VAL A 360 14.09 -6.27 -8.86
C VAL A 360 14.38 -5.48 -7.59
#